data_AF-A0A3D1R5P0-F1
#
_entry.id   AF-A0A3D1R5P0-F1
#
_cell.length_a   1.000
_cell.length_b   1.000
_cell.length_c   1.000
_cell.angle_alpha   90.00
_cell.angle_beta   90.00
_cell.angle_gamma   90.00
#
_symmetry.space_group_name_H-M   'P 1'
#
loop_
_entity.id
_entity.type
_entity.pdbx_description
1 polymer ?
#
loop_
_entity_poly.entity_id
_entity_poly.type
_entity_poly.pdbx_seq_one_letter_code
_entity_poly.pdbx_strand_id
1 'polypeptide(L)'
;EGFDSAFRREISRVLPGLPMTRLPPEHVVFKSYYLLDRHGGRLLVRPFLEAIMVQGRAAVVYSQNDLAGAWSRDEHGDWEYEVTPGGESQREVAIRTGVNLAMYALCLDYKEDAVHLPFIMKRRR
;
A
#
# COMPACT_ATOMS: atom_id res chain seq x y z
N GLU A 1 -4.12 -6.78 -24.68
CA GLU A 1 -3.88 -5.72 -23.67
C GLU A 1 -3.52 -6.37 -22.35
N GLY A 2 -2.58 -5.82 -21.58
CA GLY A 2 -2.18 -6.36 -20.26
C GLY A 2 -3.01 -5.75 -19.11
N PHE A 3 -2.91 -6.36 -17.92
CA PHE A 3 -3.65 -5.92 -16.73
C PHE A 3 -3.43 -4.44 -16.39
N ASP A 4 -2.18 -3.96 -16.43
CA ASP A 4 -1.84 -2.55 -16.11
C ASP A 4 -2.58 -1.55 -17.01
N SER A 5 -2.58 -1.78 -18.33
CA SER A 5 -3.25 -0.90 -19.28
C SER A 5 -4.77 -0.92 -19.11
N ALA A 6 -5.35 -2.10 -18.87
CA ALA A 6 -6.78 -2.24 -18.60
C ALA A 6 -7.17 -1.55 -17.30
N PHE A 7 -6.44 -1.79 -16.21
CA PHE A 7 -6.67 -1.17 -14.91
C PHE A 7 -6.61 0.36 -14.99
N ARG A 8 -5.57 0.93 -15.61
CA ARG A 8 -5.45 2.39 -15.78
C ARG A 8 -6.59 2.98 -16.60
N ARG A 9 -7.04 2.30 -17.66
CA ARG A 9 -8.18 2.74 -18.45
C ARG A 9 -9.46 2.73 -17.61
N GLU A 10 -9.77 1.63 -16.93
CA GLU A 10 -11.01 1.53 -16.16
C GLU A 10 -11.01 2.47 -14.96
N ILE A 11 -9.91 2.59 -14.21
CA ILE A 11 -9.87 3.48 -13.04
C ILE A 11 -10.01 4.96 -13.44
N SER A 12 -9.54 5.34 -14.64
CA SER A 12 -9.73 6.70 -15.17
C SER A 12 -11.20 7.04 -15.46
N ARG A 13 -12.04 6.03 -15.71
CA ARG A 13 -13.49 6.18 -15.89
C ARG A 13 -14.21 6.28 -14.55
N VAL A 14 -13.71 5.58 -13.53
CA VAL A 14 -14.28 5.60 -12.17
C VAL A 14 -13.94 6.90 -11.43
N LEU A 15 -12.70 7.38 -11.56
CA LEU A 15 -12.18 8.58 -10.89
C LEU A 15 -11.61 9.58 -11.91
N PRO A 16 -12.48 10.25 -12.70
CA PRO A 16 -12.04 11.14 -13.77
C PRO A 16 -11.28 12.36 -13.21
N GLY A 17 -10.18 12.72 -13.87
CA GLY A 17 -9.36 13.88 -13.53
C GLY A 17 -8.42 13.70 -12.33
N LEU A 18 -8.45 12.55 -11.65
CA LEU A 18 -7.51 12.24 -10.57
C LEU A 18 -6.38 11.35 -11.08
N PRO A 19 -5.11 11.83 -11.02
CA PRO A 19 -4.00 11.06 -11.56
C PRO A 19 -3.61 9.90 -10.64
N MET A 20 -3.19 8.80 -11.26
CA MET A 20 -2.43 7.74 -10.59
C MET A 20 -0.98 8.21 -10.47
N THR A 21 -0.50 8.43 -9.25
CA THR A 21 0.87 8.93 -8.99
C THR A 21 1.60 8.05 -8.01
N ARG A 22 2.93 8.09 -8.00
CA ARG A 22 3.73 7.38 -6.99
C ARG A 22 3.38 7.89 -5.60
N LEU A 23 3.21 6.97 -4.66
CA LEU A 23 2.95 7.30 -3.27
C LEU A 23 4.27 7.75 -2.61
N PRO A 24 4.33 8.92 -1.96
CA PRO A 24 5.55 9.40 -1.31
C PRO A 24 6.04 8.45 -0.21
N PRO A 25 7.36 8.21 -0.06
CA PRO A 25 7.90 7.34 1.00
C PRO A 25 7.50 7.74 2.42
N GLU A 26 7.22 9.03 2.64
CA GLU A 26 6.85 9.58 3.95
C GLU A 26 5.36 9.39 4.29
N HIS A 27 4.56 8.91 3.33
CA HIS A 27 3.11 8.74 3.47
C HIS A 27 2.77 7.81 4.64
N VAL A 28 1.71 8.13 5.38
CA VAL A 28 1.32 7.41 6.61
C VAL A 28 1.12 5.92 6.40
N VAL A 29 0.72 5.47 5.20
CA VAL A 29 0.59 4.04 4.87
C VAL A 29 1.84 3.23 5.17
N PHE A 30 3.04 3.79 5.00
CA PHE A 30 4.31 3.07 5.25
C PHE A 30 4.69 3.00 6.72
N LYS A 31 3.87 3.60 7.59
CA LYS A 31 4.05 3.64 9.06
C LYS A 31 2.73 3.41 9.81
N SER A 32 1.68 2.89 9.15
CA SER A 32 0.37 2.64 9.77
C SER A 32 0.42 1.57 10.86
N TYR A 33 1.22 0.53 10.68
CA TYR A 33 1.48 -0.47 11.73
C TYR A 33 2.97 -0.81 11.83
N TYR A 34 3.52 -1.37 10.75
CA TYR A 34 4.95 -1.56 10.55
C TYR A 34 5.58 -0.29 9.95
N LEU A 35 6.85 -0.07 10.27
CA LEU A 35 7.69 0.86 9.52
C LEU A 35 8.27 0.13 8.31
N LEU A 36 7.98 0.63 7.11
CA LEU A 36 8.43 0.07 5.84
C LEU A 36 9.32 1.08 5.11
N ASP A 37 10.53 0.64 4.76
CA ASP A 37 11.53 1.39 4.00
C ASP A 37 11.75 0.83 2.58
N ARG A 38 11.11 -0.30 2.29
CA ARG A 38 11.20 -1.02 1.02
C ARG A 38 9.83 -1.59 0.62
N HIS A 39 9.63 -1.73 -0.68
CA HIS A 39 8.41 -2.26 -1.27
C HIS A 39 8.63 -3.68 -1.78
N GLY A 40 7.62 -4.52 -1.62
CA GLY A 40 7.69 -5.93 -2.00
C GLY A 40 6.39 -6.43 -2.62
N GLY A 41 6.40 -7.72 -2.88
CA GLY A 41 5.34 -8.52 -3.47
C GLY A 41 5.95 -9.85 -3.89
N ARG A 42 5.24 -10.66 -4.68
CA ARG A 42 5.82 -11.88 -5.23
C ARG A 42 7.00 -11.60 -6.16
N LEU A 43 6.91 -10.47 -6.87
CA LEU A 43 7.92 -9.97 -7.80
C LEU A 43 8.41 -8.58 -7.39
N LEU A 44 9.61 -8.19 -7.80
CA LEU A 44 10.11 -6.81 -7.66
C LEU A 44 10.14 -6.09 -9.00
N VAL A 45 8.94 -5.73 -9.51
CA VAL A 45 8.79 -5.04 -10.80
C VAL A 45 8.97 -3.53 -10.63
N ARG A 46 8.40 -2.95 -9.57
CA ARG A 46 8.49 -1.52 -9.23
C ARG A 46 8.94 -1.31 -7.79
N PRO A 47 9.86 -0.37 -7.53
CA PRO A 47 10.31 -0.05 -6.18
C PRO A 47 9.40 1.00 -5.52
N PHE A 48 8.11 1.03 -5.83
CA PHE A 48 7.14 1.98 -5.27
C PHE A 48 5.71 1.44 -5.41
N LEU A 49 4.81 2.00 -4.59
CA LEU A 49 3.36 1.90 -4.81
C LEU A 49 2.89 3.15 -5.56
N GLU A 50 1.83 2.99 -6.35
CA GLU A 50 1.08 4.12 -6.89
C GLU A 50 -0.24 4.28 -6.12
N ALA A 51 -0.80 5.48 -6.16
CA ALA A 51 -2.09 5.77 -5.57
C ALA A 51 -2.85 6.83 -6.35
N ILE A 52 -4.17 6.81 -6.19
CA ILE A 52 -5.04 7.95 -6.50
C ILE A 52 -5.43 8.61 -5.18
N MET A 53 -5.15 9.91 -5.08
CA MET A 53 -5.47 10.71 -3.90
C MET A 53 -6.87 11.31 -4.04
N VAL A 54 -7.75 11.06 -3.07
CA VAL A 54 -9.07 11.67 -2.95
C VAL A 54 -9.13 12.42 -1.62
N GLN A 55 -9.30 13.75 -1.67
CA GLN A 55 -9.34 14.60 -0.48
C GLN A 55 -8.16 14.36 0.49
N GLY A 56 -6.95 14.22 -0.06
CA GLY A 56 -5.73 14.00 0.73
C GLY A 56 -5.50 12.56 1.19
N ARG A 57 -6.39 11.61 0.85
CA ARG A 57 -6.28 10.20 1.24
C ARG A 57 -5.95 9.32 0.04
N ALA A 58 -5.10 8.32 0.24
CA ALA A 58 -4.82 7.30 -0.76
C ALA A 58 -6.03 6.35 -0.90
N ALA A 59 -7.02 6.74 -1.70
CA ALA A 59 -8.28 6.02 -1.87
C ALA A 59 -8.13 4.77 -2.76
N VAL A 60 -7.15 4.79 -3.66
CA VAL A 60 -6.74 3.65 -4.45
C VAL A 60 -5.25 3.47 -4.22
N VAL A 61 -4.81 2.25 -3.93
CA VAL A 61 -3.40 1.88 -3.90
C VAL A 61 -3.19 0.79 -4.94
N TYR A 62 -2.15 0.94 -5.75
CA TYR A 62 -1.81 0.05 -6.83
C TYR A 62 -0.37 -0.44 -6.70
N SER A 63 -0.19 -1.75 -6.83
CA SER A 63 1.09 -2.43 -6.81
C SER A 63 1.24 -3.29 -8.06
N GLN A 64 2.38 -3.16 -8.73
CA GLN A 64 2.77 -4.03 -9.85
C GLN A 64 3.59 -5.25 -9.40
N ASN A 65 3.80 -5.41 -8.09
CA ASN A 65 4.68 -6.43 -7.53
C ASN A 65 3.97 -7.74 -7.18
N ASP A 66 2.68 -7.87 -7.49
CA ASP A 66 1.86 -9.05 -7.18
C ASP A 66 1.86 -9.38 -5.68
N LEU A 67 1.25 -8.49 -4.90
CA LEU A 67 1.11 -8.66 -3.45
C LEU A 67 0.29 -9.90 -3.11
N ALA A 68 -0.81 -10.14 -3.83
CA ALA A 68 -1.69 -11.28 -3.59
C ALA A 68 -0.97 -12.61 -3.78
N GLY A 69 -0.14 -12.76 -4.81
CA GLY A 69 0.69 -13.95 -4.99
C GLY A 69 1.67 -14.21 -3.84
N ALA A 70 2.19 -13.16 -3.19
CA ALA A 70 3.05 -13.34 -2.01
C ALA A 70 2.26 -13.76 -0.76
N TRP A 71 0.99 -13.39 -0.68
CA TRP A 71 0.08 -13.72 0.44
C TRP A 71 -0.61 -15.08 0.27
N SER A 72 -0.62 -15.61 -0.96
CA SER A 72 -1.42 -16.78 -1.29
C SER A 72 -0.93 -18.04 -0.57
N ARG A 73 -1.88 -18.78 -0.02
CA ARG A 73 -1.68 -20.05 0.67
C ARG A 73 -2.59 -21.09 0.03
N ASP A 74 -2.11 -22.32 -0.09
CA ASP A 74 -2.93 -23.45 -0.54
C ASP A 74 -3.81 -23.99 0.60
N GLU A 75 -4.57 -25.05 0.32
CA GLU A 75 -5.48 -25.69 1.29
C GLU A 75 -4.76 -26.34 2.47
N HIS A 76 -3.47 -26.65 2.33
CA HIS A 76 -2.63 -27.22 3.38
C HIS A 76 -1.94 -26.14 4.22
N GLY A 77 -2.09 -24.87 3.83
CA GLY A 77 -1.45 -23.73 4.46
C GLY A 77 -0.01 -23.51 4.00
N ASP A 78 0.44 -24.14 2.93
CA ASP A 78 1.75 -23.89 2.32
C ASP A 78 1.69 -22.67 1.40
N TRP A 79 2.83 -22.03 1.15
CA TRP A 79 2.89 -20.89 0.23
C TRP A 79 2.67 -21.36 -1.21
N GLU A 80 1.65 -20.82 -1.88
CA GLU A 80 1.28 -21.26 -3.23
C GLU A 80 2.31 -20.83 -4.29
N TYR A 81 2.97 -19.69 -4.08
CA TYR A 81 3.94 -19.14 -5.02
C TYR A 81 5.28 -18.81 -4.37
N GLU A 82 6.35 -19.03 -5.13
CA GLU A 82 7.69 -18.56 -4.80
C GLU A 82 7.78 -17.03 -4.95
N VAL A 83 8.49 -16.40 -4.02
CA VAL A 83 8.74 -14.96 -4.01
C VAL A 83 10.17 -14.70 -4.47
N THR A 84 10.34 -13.97 -5.56
CA THR A 84 11.65 -13.75 -6.19
C THR A 84 11.91 -12.26 -6.41
N PRO A 85 13.19 -11.83 -6.33
CA PRO A 85 14.39 -12.61 -6.02
C PRO A 85 14.67 -12.77 -4.50
N GLY A 86 13.93 -12.09 -3.62
CA GLY A 86 14.28 -11.95 -2.20
C GLY A 86 13.71 -13.01 -1.24
N GLY A 87 13.01 -14.03 -1.75
CA GLY A 87 12.49 -15.14 -0.95
C GLY A 87 11.59 -14.70 0.21
N GLU A 88 11.72 -15.37 1.34
CA GLU A 88 10.87 -15.14 2.52
C GLU A 88 11.03 -13.73 3.12
N SER A 89 12.20 -13.10 3.01
CA SER A 89 12.37 -11.71 3.50
C SER A 89 11.54 -10.72 2.67
N GLN A 90 11.43 -10.96 1.36
CA GLN A 90 10.56 -10.18 0.48
C GLN A 90 9.08 -10.51 0.72
N ARG A 91 8.76 -11.78 1.00
CA ARG A 91 7.40 -12.19 1.37
C ARG A 91 6.93 -11.50 2.64
N GLU A 92 7.80 -11.43 3.65
CA GLU A 92 7.51 -10.74 4.90
C GLU A 92 7.20 -9.26 4.65
N VAL A 93 7.96 -8.57 3.80
CA VAL A 93 7.67 -7.18 3.39
C VAL A 93 6.30 -7.08 2.71
N ALA A 94 5.96 -8.01 1.83
CA ALA A 94 4.66 -8.03 1.18
C ALA A 94 3.52 -8.20 2.21
N ILE A 95 3.67 -9.11 3.18
CA ILE A 95 2.69 -9.32 4.26
C ILE A 95 2.55 -8.04 5.11
N ARG A 96 3.66 -7.46 5.54
CA ARG A 96 3.66 -6.21 6.33
C ARG A 96 3.02 -5.05 5.54
N THR A 97 3.22 -5.01 4.22
CA THR A 97 2.53 -4.06 3.32
C THR A 97 1.02 -4.27 3.37
N GLY A 98 0.54 -5.51 3.31
CA GLY A 98 -0.87 -5.83 3.45
C GLY A 98 -1.47 -5.39 4.78
N VAL A 99 -0.76 -5.66 5.89
CA VAL A 99 -1.19 -5.21 7.24
C VAL A 99 -1.24 -3.69 7.32
N ASN A 100 -0.24 -2.99 6.79
CA ASN A 100 -0.23 -1.54 6.74
C ASN A 100 -1.39 -0.97 5.92
N LEU A 101 -1.69 -1.56 4.76
CA LEU A 101 -2.82 -1.15 3.91
C LEU A 101 -4.15 -1.36 4.62
N ALA A 102 -4.35 -2.50 5.30
CA ALA A 102 -5.54 -2.76 6.08
C ALA A 102 -5.69 -1.76 7.24
N MET A 103 -4.61 -1.52 7.98
CA MET A 103 -4.62 -0.55 9.09
C MET A 103 -4.85 0.88 8.61
N TYR A 104 -4.27 1.28 7.48
CA TYR A 104 -4.55 2.57 6.86
C TYR A 104 -5.99 2.67 6.38
N ALA A 105 -6.56 1.65 5.74
CA ALA A 105 -7.93 1.69 5.27
C ALA A 105 -8.95 1.76 6.43
N LEU A 106 -8.68 1.06 7.53
CA LEU A 106 -9.59 0.96 8.68
C LEU A 106 -9.44 2.12 9.67
N CYS A 107 -8.25 2.70 9.81
CA CYS A 107 -7.96 3.74 10.80
C CYS A 107 -7.55 5.08 10.18
N LEU A 108 -7.43 5.15 8.85
CA LEU A 108 -7.03 6.33 8.09
C LEU A 108 -5.74 6.97 8.64
N ASP A 109 -5.83 8.26 8.89
CA ASP A 109 -4.79 9.20 9.27
C ASP A 109 -4.67 9.39 10.78
N TYR A 110 -5.18 8.46 11.61
CA TYR A 110 -5.14 8.59 13.07
C TYR A 110 -3.72 8.86 13.63
N LYS A 111 -2.66 8.44 12.91
CA LYS A 111 -1.27 8.74 13.27
C LYS A 111 -0.78 10.13 12.85
N GLU A 112 -1.31 10.73 11.79
CA GLU A 112 -1.06 12.15 11.48
C GLU A 112 -1.72 13.03 12.55
N ASP A 113 -2.94 12.67 12.97
CA ASP A 113 -3.62 13.32 14.08
C ASP A 113 -2.82 13.23 15.39
N ALA A 114 -2.15 12.09 15.65
CA ALA A 114 -1.30 11.91 16.83
C ALA A 114 -0.07 12.83 16.86
N VAL A 115 0.50 13.16 15.70
CA VAL A 115 1.60 14.15 15.61
C VAL A 115 1.07 15.57 15.81
N HIS A 116 -0.17 15.85 15.42
CA HIS A 116 -0.83 17.14 15.63
C HIS A 116 -1.52 17.30 17.00
N LEU A 117 -1.66 16.21 17.77
CA LEU A 117 -2.28 16.19 19.09
C LEU A 117 -1.66 17.21 20.08
N PRO A 118 -0.33 17.39 20.17
CA PRO A 118 0.26 18.44 21.01
C PRO A 118 -0.20 19.86 20.63
N PHE A 119 -0.44 20.11 19.34
CA PHE A 119 -0.91 21.39 18.83
C PHE A 119 -2.40 21.62 19.10
N ILE A 120 -3.22 20.57 18.99
CA ILE A 120 -4.65 20.60 19.35
C ILE A 120 -4.83 20.85 20.85
N MET A 121 -4.03 20.18 21.70
CA MET A 121 -4.08 20.35 23.16
C MET A 121 -3.71 21.79 23.59
N LYS A 122 -2.77 22.44 22.91
CA LYS A 122 -2.41 23.85 23.17
C LYS A 122 -3.52 24.85 22.84
N ARG A 123 -4.39 24.55 21.88
CA ARG A 123 -5.51 25.42 21.47
C ARG A 123 -6.78 25.25 22.33
N ARG A 124 -6.83 24.22 23.17
CA ARG A 124 -7.94 23.97 24.12
C ARG A 124 -7.68 24.51 25.52
N ARG A 125 -6.56 25.20 25.73
CA ARG A 125 -6.29 26.07 26.89
C ARG A 125 -6.55 27.51 26.51
#